data_AF-A0A2G6GYY7-F1
#
_entry.id   AF-A0A2G6GYY7-F1
#
_cell.length_a   1.000
_cell.length_b   1.000
_cell.length_c   1.000
_cell.angle_alpha   90.00
_cell.angle_beta   90.00
_cell.angle_gamma   90.00
#
_symmetry.space_group_name_H-M   'P 1'
#
loop_
_entity.id
_entity.type
_entity.pdbx_description
1 polymer ?
#
loop_
_entity_poly.entity_id
_entity_poly.type
_entity_poly.pdbx_seq_one_letter_code
_entity_poly.pdbx_strand_id
1 'polypeptide(L)'
;MRTSLIIALLLALASCKDDDISWIAIENVTALPIYASAYSSDYTEGDWIQPGVTDEFYSIANNWLDGFAYFSFYYDSLVIYIKDHEYPVRFYKDGRAENYDPTLNPFTNPEVWKTRSYKRYMDGSLTESLEEKQIFEHYFSIEAEKVKTLSDTIYQLLTPA
;
A
#
# COMPACT_ATOMS: atom_id res chain seq x y z
N MET A 1 2.88 15.26 20.64
CA MET A 1 3.80 15.66 19.54
C MET A 1 3.69 14.73 18.33
N ARG A 2 2.48 14.32 17.91
CA ARG A 2 2.28 13.34 16.81
C ARG A 2 1.54 13.90 15.59
N THR A 3 0.76 14.97 15.77
CA THR A 3 0.09 15.71 14.69
C THR A 3 1.04 16.48 13.79
N SER A 4 2.26 16.77 14.24
CA SER A 4 3.21 17.63 13.54
C SER A 4 3.88 16.97 12.32
N LEU A 5 3.96 15.64 12.26
CA LEU A 5 4.68 14.92 11.19
C LEU A 5 3.85 14.81 9.90
N ILE A 6 2.55 14.55 10.03
CA ILE A 6 1.60 14.51 8.90
C ILE A 6 1.43 15.92 8.32
N ILE A 7 1.38 16.94 9.17
CA ILE A 7 1.34 18.34 8.72
C ILE A 7 2.64 18.71 7.99
N ALA A 8 3.81 18.23 8.44
CA ALA A 8 5.07 18.45 7.74
C ALA A 8 5.13 17.74 6.38
N LEU A 9 4.58 16.52 6.26
CA LEU A 9 4.45 15.80 4.99
C LEU A 9 3.47 16.53 4.04
N LEU A 10 2.33 17.01 4.56
CA LEU A 10 1.36 17.83 3.82
C LEU A 10 1.92 19.19 3.39
N LEU A 11 2.78 19.81 4.20
CA LEU A 11 3.47 21.07 3.85
C LEU A 11 4.59 20.86 2.83
N ALA A 12 5.25 19.70 2.84
CA ALA A 12 6.20 19.33 1.79
C ALA A 12 5.50 19.12 0.44
N LEU A 13 4.28 18.55 0.44
CA LEU A 13 3.42 18.42 -0.74
C LEU A 13 2.97 19.79 -1.30
N ALA A 14 2.89 20.84 -0.46
CA ALA A 14 2.53 22.19 -0.89
C ALA A 14 3.68 22.99 -1.52
N SER A 15 4.92 22.47 -1.49
CA SER A 15 6.10 23.12 -2.06
C SER A 15 6.63 22.41 -3.31
N CYS A 16 5.77 21.65 -4.02
CA CYS A 16 6.07 21.18 -5.36
C CYS A 16 6.11 22.39 -6.32
N LYS A 17 7.16 22.45 -7.15
CA LYS A 17 7.11 23.21 -8.40
C LYS A 17 5.88 22.74 -9.17
N ASP A 18 5.16 23.64 -9.83
CA ASP A 18 3.82 23.41 -10.42
C ASP A 18 3.66 22.18 -11.37
N ASP A 19 4.73 21.44 -11.68
CA ASP A 19 4.75 20.25 -12.55
C ASP A 19 5.08 18.92 -11.85
N ASP A 20 5.44 18.95 -10.56
CA ASP A 20 5.82 17.74 -9.81
C ASP A 20 4.59 17.14 -9.11
N ILE A 21 4.34 15.85 -9.34
CA ILE A 21 3.20 15.12 -8.76
C ILE A 21 3.72 14.08 -7.78
N SER A 22 3.27 14.14 -6.52
CA SER A 22 3.50 13.08 -5.55
C SER A 22 2.44 12.00 -5.63
N TRP A 23 2.87 10.74 -5.57
CA TRP A 23 2.01 9.57 -5.69
C TRP A 23 2.31 8.58 -4.55
N ILE A 24 1.30 7.85 -4.07
CA ILE A 24 1.48 6.77 -3.10
C ILE A 24 1.18 5.44 -3.79
N ALA A 25 2.04 4.44 -3.62
CA ALA A 25 1.84 3.14 -4.23
C ALA A 25 2.12 1.96 -3.28
N ILE A 26 1.51 0.82 -3.60
CA ILE A 26 1.84 -0.49 -3.03
C ILE A 26 2.56 -1.29 -4.11
N GLU A 27 3.77 -1.74 -3.81
CA GLU A 27 4.55 -2.62 -4.69
C GLU A 27 4.35 -4.09 -4.26
N ASN A 28 3.97 -4.94 -5.21
CA ASN A 28 3.93 -6.39 -5.00
C ASN A 28 5.30 -6.98 -5.37
N VAL A 29 6.08 -7.37 -4.35
CA VAL A 29 7.36 -8.07 -4.50
C VAL A 29 7.21 -9.56 -4.18
N THR A 30 5.98 -10.07 -4.16
CA THR A 30 5.70 -11.49 -4.00
C THR A 30 5.65 -12.18 -5.37
N ALA A 31 5.94 -13.49 -5.42
CA ALA A 31 5.82 -14.29 -6.65
C ALA A 31 4.34 -14.57 -7.03
N LEU A 32 3.40 -14.15 -6.19
CA LEU A 32 1.98 -14.45 -6.31
C LEU A 32 1.21 -13.13 -6.49
N PRO A 33 0.05 -13.16 -7.17
CA PRO A 33 -0.84 -12.02 -7.16
C PRO A 33 -1.25 -11.67 -5.72
N ILE A 34 -1.30 -10.38 -5.40
CA ILE A 34 -1.88 -9.90 -4.15
C ILE A 34 -3.12 -9.06 -4.44
N TYR A 35 -4.04 -9.01 -3.48
CA TYR A 35 -5.25 -8.21 -3.50
C TYR A 35 -5.24 -7.31 -2.28
N ALA A 36 -5.45 -6.02 -2.47
CA ALA A 36 -5.49 -5.06 -1.37
C ALA A 36 -6.93 -4.61 -1.10
N SER A 37 -7.22 -4.35 0.17
CA SER A 37 -8.49 -3.77 0.64
C SER A 37 -8.19 -2.80 1.80
N ALA A 38 -8.88 -1.66 1.80
CA ALA A 38 -8.85 -0.69 2.89
C ALA A 38 -10.03 -0.97 3.84
N TYR A 39 -9.81 -0.91 5.16
CA TYR A 39 -10.85 -1.22 6.15
C TYR A 39 -10.98 -0.13 7.21
N SER A 40 -12.21 0.28 7.55
CA SER A 40 -12.52 1.26 8.60
C SER A 40 -13.51 0.67 9.62
N SER A 41 -13.26 0.90 10.91
CA SER A 41 -14.10 0.45 12.01
C SER A 41 -15.35 1.32 12.22
N ASP A 42 -15.44 2.49 11.57
CA ASP A 42 -16.62 3.35 11.63
C ASP A 42 -17.84 2.76 10.89
N TYR A 43 -17.66 1.71 10.07
CA TYR A 43 -18.76 0.93 9.47
C TYR A 43 -19.27 -0.19 10.41
N THR A 44 -19.54 0.18 11.67
CA THR A 44 -19.85 -0.76 12.77
C THR A 44 -21.32 -1.21 12.85
N GLU A 45 -22.21 -0.69 12.00
CA GLU A 45 -23.61 -1.11 11.96
C GLU A 45 -23.90 -1.99 10.75
N GLY A 46 -23.67 -3.29 10.90
CA GLY A 46 -24.54 -4.33 10.33
C GLY A 46 -24.63 -4.51 8.81
N ASP A 47 -24.09 -3.62 7.99
CA ASP A 47 -23.81 -3.89 6.59
C ASP A 47 -22.47 -4.60 6.55
N TRP A 48 -22.53 -5.92 6.62
CA TRP A 48 -21.39 -6.79 6.43
C TRP A 48 -20.67 -6.35 5.16
N ILE A 49 -19.47 -5.78 5.30
CA ILE A 49 -18.47 -5.91 4.24
C ILE A 49 -18.13 -7.41 4.25
N GLN A 50 -18.94 -8.19 3.54
CA GLN A 50 -18.66 -9.58 3.29
C GLN A 50 -17.27 -9.62 2.65
N PRO A 51 -16.33 -10.43 3.18
CA PRO A 51 -15.16 -10.83 2.40
C PRO A 51 -15.72 -11.59 1.19
N GLY A 52 -15.89 -10.90 0.05
CA GLY A 52 -16.55 -11.50 -1.11
C GLY A 52 -17.53 -10.64 -1.90
N VAL A 53 -17.75 -9.35 -1.61
CA VAL A 53 -18.25 -8.46 -2.67
C VAL A 53 -17.05 -8.19 -3.58
N THR A 54 -16.97 -8.96 -4.66
CA THR A 54 -15.86 -9.08 -5.61
C THR A 54 -15.40 -7.76 -6.27
N ASP A 55 -16.07 -6.65 -5.98
CA ASP A 55 -15.91 -5.39 -6.69
C ASP A 55 -14.94 -4.41 -6.00
N GLU A 56 -14.49 -4.68 -4.77
CA GLU A 56 -13.61 -3.78 -3.99
C GLU A 56 -12.16 -4.25 -3.85
N PHE A 57 -11.82 -5.42 -4.40
CA PHE A 57 -10.46 -5.94 -4.39
C PHE A 57 -9.72 -5.53 -5.66
N TYR A 58 -8.69 -4.70 -5.51
CA TYR A 58 -7.79 -4.42 -6.61
C TYR A 58 -6.68 -5.47 -6.64
N SER A 59 -6.64 -6.23 -7.74
CA SER A 59 -5.59 -7.22 -7.98
C SER A 59 -4.32 -6.54 -8.47
N ILE A 60 -3.18 -6.88 -7.87
CA ILE A 60 -1.87 -6.38 -8.24
C ILE A 60 -1.16 -7.44 -9.10
N ALA A 61 -1.52 -7.48 -10.38
CA ALA A 61 -0.82 -8.30 -11.38
C ALA A 61 0.38 -7.57 -12.02
N ASN A 62 0.38 -6.23 -12.00
CA ASN A 62 1.39 -5.37 -12.66
C ASN A 62 2.36 -4.70 -11.67
N ASN A 63 2.80 -5.42 -10.65
CA ASN A 63 3.70 -5.00 -9.56
C ASN A 63 3.29 -3.76 -8.74
N TRP A 64 2.36 -2.93 -9.19
CA TRP A 64 2.05 -1.63 -8.59
C TRP A 64 0.54 -1.40 -8.50
N LEU A 65 0.12 -0.81 -7.38
CA LEU A 65 -1.24 -0.36 -7.12
C LEU A 65 -1.22 1.06 -6.56
N ASP A 66 -2.21 1.88 -6.93
CA ASP A 66 -2.43 3.18 -6.29
C ASP A 66 -2.76 2.97 -4.80
N GLY A 67 -1.86 3.45 -3.94
CA GLY A 67 -1.92 3.29 -2.50
C GLY A 67 -2.76 4.37 -1.81
N PHE A 68 -3.18 5.43 -2.50
CA PHE A 68 -3.75 6.61 -1.85
C PHE A 68 -4.97 6.28 -0.99
N ALA A 69 -5.93 5.54 -1.53
CA ALA A 69 -7.14 5.14 -0.79
C ALA A 69 -6.78 4.33 0.47
N TYR A 70 -5.85 3.39 0.34
CA TYR A 70 -5.45 2.44 1.39
C TYR A 70 -4.70 3.08 2.56
N PHE A 71 -3.93 4.12 2.29
CA PHE A 71 -3.21 4.88 3.31
C PHE A 71 -3.93 6.18 3.70
N SER A 72 -5.13 6.42 3.17
CA SER A 72 -5.91 7.60 3.48
C SER A 72 -6.32 7.63 4.96
N PHE A 73 -6.63 8.82 5.47
CA PHE A 73 -7.02 8.97 6.86
C PHE A 73 -8.36 8.30 7.19
N TYR A 74 -9.17 7.95 6.19
CA TYR A 74 -10.52 7.38 6.34
C TYR A 74 -10.55 5.91 6.78
N TYR A 75 -9.48 5.13 6.57
CA TYR A 75 -9.45 3.70 6.88
C TYR A 75 -8.50 3.38 8.03
N ASP A 76 -8.88 2.49 8.93
CA ASP A 76 -8.08 2.12 10.11
C ASP A 76 -6.99 1.09 9.82
N SER A 77 -7.11 0.37 8.70
CA SER A 77 -6.16 -0.67 8.33
C SER A 77 -6.05 -0.91 6.83
N LEU A 78 -4.89 -1.47 6.46
CA LEU A 78 -4.61 -2.05 5.16
C LEU A 78 -4.63 -3.57 5.28
N VAL A 79 -5.46 -4.24 4.48
CA VAL A 79 -5.54 -5.70 4.40
C VAL A 79 -5.02 -6.18 3.05
N ILE A 80 -4.08 -7.11 3.07
CA ILE A 80 -3.47 -7.70 1.88
C ILE A 80 -3.75 -9.20 1.86
N TYR A 81 -4.42 -9.67 0.82
CA TYR A 81 -4.63 -11.08 0.53
C TYR A 81 -3.59 -11.53 -0.49
N ILE A 82 -2.89 -12.61 -0.20
CA ILE A 82 -1.94 -13.21 -1.14
C ILE A 82 -2.66 -14.41 -1.75
N LYS A 83 -2.63 -14.51 -3.09
CA LYS A 83 -3.26 -15.62 -3.79
C LYS A 83 -2.74 -16.96 -3.23
N ASP A 84 -3.63 -17.92 -3.07
CA ASP A 84 -3.31 -19.27 -2.57
C ASP A 84 -2.70 -19.31 -1.16
N HIS A 85 -2.81 -18.21 -0.40
CA HIS A 85 -2.36 -18.13 0.99
C HIS A 85 -3.55 -18.04 1.95
N GLU A 86 -3.53 -18.86 3.00
CA GLU A 86 -4.68 -19.08 3.89
C GLU A 86 -5.07 -17.82 4.69
N TYR A 87 -4.08 -17.06 5.17
CA TYR A 87 -4.32 -15.92 6.04
C TYR A 87 -3.86 -14.59 5.42
N PRO A 88 -4.65 -13.51 5.50
CA PRO A 88 -4.22 -12.21 4.99
C PRO A 88 -3.17 -11.57 5.89
N VAL A 89 -2.40 -10.65 5.32
CA VAL A 89 -1.57 -9.71 6.05
C VAL A 89 -2.42 -8.49 6.39
N ARG A 90 -2.34 -8.01 7.64
CA ARG A 90 -3.06 -6.79 8.07
C ARG A 90 -2.09 -5.81 8.71
N PHE A 91 -2.23 -4.53 8.38
CA PHE A 91 -1.53 -3.42 9.01
C PHE A 91 -2.55 -2.47 9.62
N TYR A 92 -2.47 -2.22 10.92
CA TYR A 92 -3.36 -1.30 11.61
C TYR A 92 -2.65 0.03 11.87
N LYS A 93 -3.40 1.13 11.83
CA LYS A 93 -2.88 2.48 12.14
C LYS A 93 -2.33 2.63 13.56
N ASP A 94 -2.76 1.77 14.48
CA ASP A 94 -2.25 1.73 15.85
C ASP A 94 -0.85 1.08 15.99
N GLY A 95 -0.29 0.59 14.88
CA GLY A 95 1.04 -0.03 14.82
C GLY A 95 1.00 -1.57 14.86
N ARG A 96 -0.14 -2.20 15.16
CA ARG A 96 -0.25 -3.67 15.11
C ARG A 96 -0.14 -4.18 13.66
N ALA A 97 0.36 -5.40 13.51
CA ALA A 97 0.33 -6.13 12.25
C ALA A 97 0.01 -7.60 12.48
N GLU A 98 -0.71 -8.22 11.55
CA GLU A 98 -1.02 -9.65 11.54
C GLU A 98 -0.36 -10.33 10.34
N ASN A 99 0.18 -11.53 10.54
CA ASN A 99 0.97 -12.30 9.56
C ASN A 99 2.14 -11.56 8.92
N TYR A 100 2.59 -10.49 9.57
CA TYR A 100 3.73 -9.67 9.18
C TYR A 100 4.47 -9.19 10.43
N ASP A 101 5.67 -8.66 10.25
CA ASP A 101 6.43 -8.02 11.32
C ASP A 101 5.81 -6.64 11.66
N PRO A 102 5.35 -6.41 12.91
CA PRO A 102 4.79 -5.11 13.30
C PRO A 102 5.82 -3.98 13.28
N THR A 103 7.12 -4.26 13.37
CA THR A 103 8.16 -3.24 13.23
C THR A 103 8.22 -2.68 11.81
N LEU A 104 7.67 -3.39 10.82
CA LEU A 104 7.64 -3.00 9.42
C LEU A 104 6.28 -2.41 9.00
N ASN A 105 5.47 -1.97 9.96
CA ASN A 105 4.16 -1.40 9.69
C ASN A 105 4.28 -0.02 9.00
N PRO A 106 3.72 0.16 7.79
CA PRO A 106 3.84 1.41 7.01
C PRO A 106 3.12 2.61 7.62
N PHE A 107 2.17 2.40 8.55
CA PHE A 107 1.48 3.50 9.22
C PHE A 107 2.31 4.14 10.33
N THR A 108 3.25 3.39 10.92
CA THR A 108 4.02 3.83 12.09
C THR A 108 5.53 3.86 11.88
N ASN A 109 6.04 3.16 10.87
CA ASN A 109 7.46 3.14 10.54
C ASN A 109 7.72 3.91 9.22
N PRO A 110 8.36 5.09 9.26
CA PRO A 110 8.69 5.83 8.04
C PRO A 110 9.77 5.15 7.19
N GLU A 111 10.65 4.32 7.78
CA GLU A 111 11.80 3.73 7.10
C GLU A 111 11.42 2.63 6.09
N VAL A 112 10.19 2.12 6.15
CA VAL A 112 9.72 1.12 5.17
C VAL A 112 9.28 1.74 3.84
N TRP A 113 9.14 3.07 3.81
CA TRP A 113 8.76 3.80 2.61
C TRP A 113 9.97 4.08 1.74
N LYS A 114 9.87 3.67 0.48
CA LYS A 114 10.85 3.95 -0.56
C LYS A 114 10.33 5.06 -1.45
N THR A 115 11.23 5.76 -2.15
CA THR A 115 10.84 6.81 -3.10
C THR A 115 11.54 6.56 -4.42
N ARG A 116 10.79 6.68 -5.52
CA ARG A 116 11.36 6.72 -6.88
C ARG A 116 10.79 7.90 -7.65
N SER A 117 11.57 8.39 -8.61
CA SER A 117 11.16 9.47 -9.49
C SER A 117 11.20 9.03 -10.94
N TYR A 118 10.12 9.26 -11.69
CA TYR A 118 10.06 8.96 -13.12
C TYR A 118 9.15 9.94 -13.85
N LYS A 119 9.32 10.04 -15.18
CA LYS A 119 8.48 10.89 -16.02
C LYS A 119 7.30 10.09 -16.55
N ARG A 120 6.09 10.67 -16.52
CA ARG A 120 4.87 10.07 -17.04
C ARG A 120 4.10 11.10 -17.86
N TYR A 121 3.58 10.66 -19.01
CA TYR A 121 2.62 11.44 -19.78
C TYR A 121 1.24 11.33 -19.13
N MET A 122 0.65 12.45 -18.78
CA MET A 122 -0.68 12.55 -18.18
C MET A 122 -1.54 13.55 -18.95
N ASP A 123 -2.86 13.43 -18.84
CA ASP A 123 -3.79 14.36 -19.50
C ASP A 123 -3.53 15.79 -19.01
N GLY A 124 -3.23 16.67 -19.96
CA GLY A 124 -2.96 18.09 -19.72
C GLY A 124 -4.21 18.87 -19.37
N SER A 125 -4.02 20.01 -18.72
CA SER A 125 -5.11 20.87 -18.24
C SER A 125 -5.86 21.61 -19.36
N LEU A 126 -5.30 21.66 -20.58
CA LEU A 126 -5.84 22.36 -21.74
C LEU A 126 -5.77 21.46 -23.00
N THR A 127 -6.94 21.20 -23.59
CA THR A 127 -7.19 20.55 -24.90
C THR A 127 -6.34 19.32 -25.24
N GLU A 128 -6.87 18.11 -25.01
CA GLU A 128 -6.40 16.80 -25.56
C GLU A 128 -4.87 16.64 -25.74
N SER A 129 -4.07 17.23 -24.85
CA SER A 129 -2.62 17.24 -24.94
C SER A 129 -2.07 16.43 -23.76
N LEU A 130 -1.12 15.55 -24.05
CA LEU A 130 -0.41 14.82 -23.00
C LEU A 130 0.75 15.69 -22.51
N GLU A 131 0.76 16.03 -21.23
CA GLU A 131 1.86 16.74 -20.58
C GLU A 131 2.80 15.72 -19.91
N GLU A 132 4.11 15.90 -20.09
CA GLU A 132 5.11 15.12 -19.37
C GLU A 132 5.25 15.71 -17.96
N LYS A 133 4.85 14.95 -16.94
CA LYS A 133 4.98 15.32 -15.53
C LYS A 133 6.05 14.49 -14.84
N GLN A 134 6.74 15.11 -13.91
CA GLN A 134 7.68 14.41 -13.03
C GLN A 134 6.90 13.83 -11.86
N ILE A 135 6.89 12.50 -11.75
CA ILE A 135 6.24 11.79 -10.67
C ILE A 135 7.27 11.49 -9.59
N PHE A 136 6.94 11.80 -8.34
CA PHE A 136 7.61 11.36 -7.13
C PHE A 136 6.73 10.34 -6.44
N GLU A 137 7.04 9.07 -6.64
CA GLU A 137 6.25 7.97 -6.09
C GLU A 137 6.86 7.47 -4.79
N HIS A 138 6.10 7.60 -3.71
CA HIS A 138 6.39 7.03 -2.40
C HIS A 138 5.68 5.68 -2.30
N TYR A 139 6.41 4.62 -2.01
CA TYR A 139 5.83 3.28 -2.06
C TYR A 139 6.27 2.39 -0.92
N PHE A 140 5.37 1.47 -0.58
CA PHE A 140 5.57 0.40 0.38
C PHE A 140 5.54 -0.94 -0.35
N SER A 141 6.56 -1.77 -0.12
CA SER A 141 6.70 -3.08 -0.77
C SER A 141 6.14 -4.19 0.13
N ILE A 142 5.24 -5.02 -0.40
CA ILE A 142 4.87 -6.30 0.23
C ILE A 142 5.85 -7.37 -0.24
N GLU A 143 6.72 -7.79 0.65
CA GLU A 143 7.77 -8.79 0.39
C GLU A 143 7.42 -10.13 1.04
N ALA A 144 7.50 -11.22 0.28
CA ALA A 144 7.09 -12.55 0.73
C ALA A 144 7.90 -13.07 1.94
N GLU A 145 9.18 -12.72 2.02
CA GLU A 145 10.09 -13.15 3.11
C GLU A 145 9.71 -12.60 4.49
N LYS A 146 8.94 -11.50 4.52
CA LYS A 146 8.48 -10.83 5.74
C LYS A 146 7.09 -11.31 6.18
N VAL A 147 6.44 -12.14 5.37
CA VAL A 147 5.15 -12.76 5.70
C VAL A 147 5.41 -14.01 6.52
N LYS A 148 4.96 -14.00 7.79
CA LYS A 148 5.33 -14.99 8.83
C LYS A 148 5.11 -16.45 8.46
N THR A 149 4.15 -16.74 7.58
CA THR A 149 3.76 -18.10 7.17
C THR A 149 4.35 -18.51 5.81
N LEU A 150 4.69 -17.55 4.93
CA LEU A 150 5.35 -17.82 3.66
C LEU A 150 6.85 -18.08 3.83
N SER A 151 7.50 -17.39 4.77
CA SER A 151 8.91 -17.60 5.11
C SER A 151 9.19 -19.06 5.48
N ASP A 152 8.28 -19.70 6.21
CA ASP A 152 8.41 -21.09 6.65
C ASP A 152 8.25 -22.09 5.49
N THR A 153 7.40 -21.79 4.51
CA THR A 153 7.16 -22.67 3.36
C THR A 153 8.31 -22.61 2.35
N ILE A 154 8.88 -21.42 2.14
CA ILE A 154 10.08 -21.25 1.30
C ILE A 154 11.30 -21.92 1.96
N TYR A 155 11.47 -21.80 3.28
CA TYR A 155 12.53 -22.50 4.00
C TYR A 155 12.38 -24.03 3.88
N GLN A 156 11.16 -24.56 4.02
CA GLN A 156 10.89 -25.99 3.84
C GLN A 156 11.11 -26.48 2.40
N LEU A 157 10.85 -25.66 1.39
CA LEU A 157 11.13 -26.00 -0.02
C LEU A 157 12.62 -25.96 -0.38
N LEU A 158 13.41 -25.08 0.27
CA LEU A 158 14.85 -24.93 0.04
C LEU A 158 15.71 -25.87 0.90
N THR A 159 15.12 -26.47 1.94
CA THR A 159 15.74 -27.52 2.76
C THR A 159 14.83 -28.76 2.80
N PRO A 160 14.81 -29.59 1.74
CA PRO A 160 14.16 -30.89 1.81
C PRO A 160 14.92 -31.79 2.80
N ALA A 161 14.17 -32.54 3.61
CA ALA A 161 14.69 -33.50 4.58
C ALA A 161 15.45 -34.67 3.93
#